data_AF-A0A2E8WP45-F1
#
_entry.id   AF-A0A2E8WP45-F1
#
_cell.length_a   1.000
_cell.length_b   1.000
_cell.length_c   1.000
_cell.angle_alpha   90.00
_cell.angle_beta   90.00
_cell.angle_gamma   90.00
#
_symmetry.space_group_name_H-M   'P 1'
#
loop_
_entity.id
_entity.type
_entity.pdbx_description
1 polymer ?
#
loop_
_entity_poly.entity_id
_entity_poly.type
_entity_poly.pdbx_seq_one_letter_code
_entity_poly.pdbx_strand_id
1 'polypeptide(L)'
;MTPAIELLNQLGHSYDLRTFDHPANERNYAQAAATALNIPADQIFKTLLWRLNTGVQIVAIAAASEAINPKALAKLAAAKKAELLDAKKAESTTGYLIGGISPLAQKQRLPTFVSETVIRHSMIYVSAGRRGIEIGLEPNLLLELTEATLGAFTNPI
;
A
#
# COMPACT_ATOMS: atom_id res chain seq x y z
N MET A 1 -2.02 9.18 17.40
CA MET A 1 -2.72 8.80 16.15
C MET A 1 -1.64 8.64 15.08
N THR A 2 -1.87 7.98 13.95
CA THR A 2 -0.84 7.85 12.89
C THR A 2 -0.95 8.99 11.88
N PRO A 3 0.13 9.35 11.15
CA PRO A 3 0.07 10.41 10.14
C PRO A 3 -1.00 10.18 9.06
N ALA A 4 -1.23 8.92 8.65
CA ALA A 4 -2.29 8.58 7.69
C ALA A 4 -3.69 8.92 8.20
N ILE A 5 -3.98 8.59 9.47
CA ILE A 5 -5.26 8.90 10.10
C ILE A 5 -5.39 10.42 10.31
N GLU A 6 -4.31 11.10 10.70
CA GLU A 6 -4.30 12.56 10.87
C GLU A 6 -4.60 13.28 9.56
N LEU A 7 -4.03 12.84 8.43
CA LEU A 7 -4.32 13.38 7.10
C LEU A 7 -5.82 13.30 6.77
N LEU A 8 -6.44 12.14 6.95
CA LEU A 8 -7.86 11.95 6.63
C LEU A 8 -8.77 12.83 7.50
N ASN A 9 -8.45 12.95 8.79
CA ASN A 9 -9.16 13.84 9.70
C ASN A 9 -9.01 15.32 9.31
N GLN A 10 -7.80 15.75 8.92
CA GLN A 10 -7.55 17.13 8.47
C GLN A 10 -8.33 17.47 7.20
N LEU A 11 -8.50 16.51 6.29
CA LEU A 11 -9.24 16.69 5.04
C LEU A 11 -10.75 16.45 5.19
N GLY A 12 -11.22 16.01 6.36
CA GLY A 12 -12.63 15.75 6.62
C GLY A 12 -13.21 14.53 5.90
N HIS A 13 -12.36 13.59 5.46
CA HIS A 13 -12.82 12.36 4.83
C HIS A 13 -13.22 11.31 5.88
N SER A 14 -14.37 10.67 5.65
CA SER A 14 -14.76 9.50 6.43
C SER A 14 -13.94 8.28 6.01
N TYR A 15 -13.65 7.42 6.98
CA TYR A 15 -12.95 6.16 6.79
C TYR A 15 -13.40 5.14 7.83
N ASP A 16 -13.27 3.86 7.52
CA ASP A 16 -13.51 2.76 8.45
C ASP A 16 -12.19 2.37 9.12
N LEU A 17 -12.11 2.38 10.45
CA LEU A 17 -10.89 2.01 11.16
C LEU A 17 -11.02 0.58 11.70
N ARG A 18 -10.15 -0.31 11.23
CA ARG A 18 -10.13 -1.71 11.67
C ARG A 18 -8.87 -2.00 12.45
N THR A 19 -9.03 -2.63 13.61
CA THR A 19 -7.92 -3.01 14.49
C THR A 19 -7.92 -4.52 14.72
N PHE A 20 -6.73 -5.13 14.73
CA PHE A 20 -6.55 -6.54 15.01
C PHE A 20 -5.22 -6.79 15.72
N ASP A 21 -5.13 -7.89 16.45
CA ASP A 21 -3.89 -8.34 17.07
C ASP A 21 -3.01 -9.03 16.02
N HIS A 22 -1.92 -8.37 15.62
CA HIS A 22 -0.96 -8.94 14.68
C HIS A 22 0.02 -9.88 15.41
N PRO A 23 0.10 -11.18 15.07
CA PRO A 23 1.03 -12.10 15.70
C PRO A 23 2.50 -11.68 15.47
N ALA A 24 3.32 -11.71 16.52
CA ALA A 24 4.71 -11.22 16.46
C ALA A 24 5.60 -11.99 15.46
N ASN A 25 5.26 -13.23 15.12
CA ASN A 25 5.99 -14.10 14.21
C ASN A 25 5.47 -14.08 12.75
N GLU A 26 4.34 -13.42 12.48
CA GLU A 26 3.75 -13.35 11.15
C GLU A 26 4.40 -12.23 10.32
N ARG A 27 4.91 -12.59 9.13
CA ARG A 27 5.63 -11.68 8.23
C ARG A 27 4.82 -11.32 6.99
N ASN A 28 3.74 -12.04 6.70
CA ASN A 28 2.78 -11.68 5.66
C ASN A 28 1.66 -10.82 6.27
N TYR A 29 2.01 -9.55 6.55
CA TYR A 29 1.13 -8.61 7.27
C TYR A 29 -0.24 -8.42 6.62
N ALA A 30 -0.28 -8.33 5.29
CA ALA A 30 -1.53 -8.12 4.57
C ALA A 30 -2.45 -9.35 4.63
N GLN A 31 -1.89 -10.56 4.51
CA GLN A 31 -2.65 -11.80 4.69
C GLN A 31 -3.10 -11.98 6.15
N ALA A 32 -2.25 -11.58 7.11
CA ALA A 32 -2.60 -11.59 8.53
C ALA A 32 -3.80 -10.70 8.82
N ALA A 33 -3.82 -9.48 8.26
CA ALA A 33 -4.94 -8.56 8.36
C ALA A 33 -6.22 -9.15 7.76
N ALA A 34 -6.13 -9.72 6.55
CA ALA A 34 -7.27 -10.37 5.88
C ALA A 34 -7.90 -11.45 6.76
N THR A 35 -7.08 -12.36 7.31
CA THR A 35 -7.53 -13.43 8.19
C THR A 35 -8.11 -12.91 9.50
N ALA A 36 -7.39 -12.01 10.18
CA ALA A 36 -7.79 -11.54 11.51
C ALA A 36 -9.05 -10.66 11.49
N LEU A 37 -9.25 -9.90 10.41
CA LEU A 37 -10.40 -9.01 10.25
C LEU A 37 -11.57 -9.67 9.51
N ASN A 38 -11.41 -10.91 9.04
CA ASN A 38 -12.37 -11.60 8.16
C ASN A 38 -12.74 -10.76 6.93
N ILE A 39 -11.72 -10.14 6.32
CA ILE A 39 -11.85 -9.34 5.10
C ILE A 39 -11.21 -10.12 3.95
N PRO A 40 -11.86 -10.21 2.78
CA PRO A 40 -11.28 -10.84 1.60
C PRO A 40 -9.88 -10.27 1.27
N ALA A 41 -8.92 -11.15 0.96
CA ALA A 41 -7.54 -10.75 0.70
C ALA A 41 -7.39 -9.86 -0.55
N ASP A 42 -8.35 -9.88 -1.47
CA ASP A 42 -8.44 -8.97 -2.60
C ASP A 42 -8.87 -7.54 -2.22
N GLN A 43 -9.43 -7.34 -1.01
CA GLN A 43 -9.77 -6.02 -0.47
C GLN A 43 -8.70 -5.44 0.46
N ILE A 44 -7.69 -6.21 0.87
CA ILE A 44 -6.54 -5.68 1.63
C ILE A 44 -5.43 -5.31 0.65
N PHE A 45 -4.99 -4.05 0.65
CA PHE A 45 -3.97 -3.54 -0.27
C PHE A 45 -2.66 -3.24 0.46
N LYS A 46 -1.60 -3.97 0.08
CA LYS A 46 -0.25 -3.80 0.63
C LYS A 46 0.52 -2.71 -0.12
N THR A 47 1.27 -1.92 0.64
CA THR A 47 2.11 -0.83 0.11
C THR A 47 3.58 -1.24 0.15
N LEU A 48 4.25 -1.22 -1.00
CA LEU A 48 5.65 -1.63 -1.15
C LEU A 48 6.44 -0.56 -1.90
N LEU A 49 7.71 -0.37 -1.53
CA LEU A 49 8.59 0.58 -2.19
C LEU A 49 9.55 -0.14 -3.14
N TRP A 50 9.81 0.49 -4.28
CA TRP A 50 10.67 -0.04 -5.32
C TRP A 50 11.67 1.03 -5.78
N ARG A 51 12.84 0.61 -6.24
CA ARG A 51 13.84 1.44 -6.91
C ARG A 51 13.89 1.05 -8.37
N LEU A 52 13.73 2.04 -9.23
CA LEU A 52 13.93 1.89 -10.68
C LEU A 52 15.42 1.89 -11.01
N ASN A 53 15.79 1.33 -12.16
CA ASN A 53 17.17 1.38 -12.65
C ASN A 53 17.69 2.81 -12.92
N THR A 54 16.80 3.81 -12.96
CA THR A 54 17.13 5.24 -13.03
C THR A 54 17.54 5.83 -11.69
N GLY A 55 17.41 5.07 -10.59
CA GLY A 55 17.63 5.54 -9.21
C GLY A 55 16.37 6.10 -8.54
N VAL A 56 15.31 6.37 -9.30
CA VAL A 56 14.03 6.87 -8.78
C VAL A 56 13.38 5.82 -7.87
N GLN A 57 12.87 6.26 -6.72
CA GLN A 57 12.07 5.44 -5.81
C GLN A 57 10.59 5.64 -6.12
N ILE A 58 9.81 4.57 -6.08
CA ILE A 58 8.37 4.57 -6.36
C ILE A 58 7.63 3.75 -5.30
N VAL A 59 6.33 4.00 -5.16
CA VAL A 59 5.41 3.20 -4.36
C VAL A 59 4.58 2.34 -5.30
N ALA A 60 4.40 1.06 -4.96
CA ALA A 60 3.48 0.16 -5.64
C ALA A 60 2.49 -0.42 -4.61
N ILE A 61 1.20 -0.29 -4.93
CA ILE A 61 0.08 -0.70 -4.09
C ILE A 61 -0.68 -1.80 -4.83
N ALA A 62 -0.82 -2.97 -4.20
CA ALA A 62 -1.45 -4.14 -4.80
C ALA A 62 -2.25 -4.90 -3.75
N ALA A 63 -3.21 -5.73 -4.16
CA ALA A 63 -3.97 -6.52 -3.22
C ALA A 63 -3.10 -7.59 -2.52
N ALA A 64 -3.53 -8.08 -1.36
CA ALA A 64 -2.81 -9.09 -0.60
C ALA A 64 -2.74 -10.40 -1.39
N SER A 65 -3.81 -10.71 -2.14
CA SER A 65 -3.96 -11.83 -3.07
C SER A 65 -3.18 -11.68 -4.40
N GLU A 66 -2.37 -10.63 -4.55
CA GLU A 66 -1.62 -10.35 -5.78
C GLU A 66 -0.10 -10.35 -5.56
N ALA A 67 0.64 -10.87 -6.52
CA ALA A 67 2.08 -10.71 -6.64
C ALA A 67 2.40 -9.59 -7.63
N ILE A 68 3.20 -8.62 -7.21
CA ILE A 68 3.70 -7.56 -8.11
C ILE A 68 4.65 -8.17 -9.14
N ASN A 69 4.40 -7.90 -10.42
CA ASN A 69 5.28 -8.21 -11.54
C ASN A 69 6.28 -7.05 -11.74
N PRO A 70 7.57 -7.22 -11.39
CA PRO A 70 8.53 -6.11 -11.43
C PRO A 70 8.80 -5.59 -12.84
N LYS A 71 8.68 -6.45 -13.87
CA LYS A 71 8.86 -6.05 -15.27
C LYS A 71 7.69 -5.17 -15.74
N ALA A 72 6.47 -5.55 -15.39
CA ALA A 72 5.27 -4.78 -15.72
C ALA A 72 5.27 -3.44 -14.97
N LEU A 73 5.60 -3.43 -13.68
CA LEU A 73 5.73 -2.20 -12.88
C LEU A 73 6.80 -1.26 -13.46
N ALA A 74 7.98 -1.79 -13.81
CA ALA A 74 9.04 -0.99 -14.44
C ALA A 74 8.57 -0.38 -15.77
N LYS A 75 7.91 -1.17 -16.62
CA LYS A 75 7.36 -0.69 -17.89
C LYS A 75 6.33 0.43 -17.68
N LEU A 76 5.42 0.27 -16.72
CA LEU A 76 4.42 1.27 -16.37
C LEU A 76 5.08 2.57 -15.85
N ALA A 77 6.18 2.43 -15.11
CA ALA A 77 6.98 3.55 -14.63
C ALA A 77 8.01 4.09 -15.65
N ALA A 78 7.86 3.74 -16.94
CA ALA A 78 8.77 4.14 -18.03
C ALA A 78 10.26 3.82 -17.77
N ALA A 79 10.52 2.70 -17.09
CA ALA A 79 11.85 2.22 -16.73
C ALA A 79 12.11 0.79 -17.24
N LYS A 80 13.36 0.36 -17.17
CA LYS A 80 13.78 -0.98 -17.65
C LYS A 80 13.73 -2.05 -16.57
N LYS A 81 13.91 -1.66 -15.31
CA LYS A 81 13.92 -2.57 -14.15
C LYS A 81 13.38 -1.87 -12.92
N ALA A 82 12.65 -2.61 -12.09
CA ALA A 82 12.24 -2.23 -10.75
C ALA A 82 12.74 -3.30 -9.75
N GLU A 83 13.34 -2.87 -8.66
CA GLU A 83 13.83 -3.72 -7.58
C GLU A 83 13.15 -3.32 -6.26
N LEU A 84 12.71 -4.31 -5.48
CA LEU A 84 12.09 -4.02 -4.18
C LEU A 84 13.13 -3.34 -3.27
N LEU A 85 12.71 -2.27 -2.58
CA LEU A 85 13.56 -1.61 -1.59
C LEU A 85 13.81 -2.55 -0.40
N ASP A 86 15.00 -2.47 0.17
CA ASP A 86 15.27 -3.10 1.46
C ASP A 86 14.42 -2.45 2.57
N ALA A 87 14.17 -3.21 3.63
CA ALA A 87 13.34 -2.81 4.75
C ALA A 87 13.78 -1.46 5.35
N LYS A 88 15.06 -1.30 5.68
CA LYS A 88 15.57 -0.09 6.34
C LYS A 88 15.39 1.13 5.45
N LYS A 89 15.64 0.99 4.14
CA LYS A 89 15.44 2.09 3.20
C LYS A 89 13.96 2.44 3.07
N ALA A 90 13.07 1.45 2.95
CA ALA A 90 11.63 1.68 2.91
C ALA A 90 11.14 2.43 4.16
N GLU A 91 11.61 2.04 5.35
CA GLU A 91 11.24 2.71 6.60
C GLU A 91 11.75 4.15 6.66
N SER A 92 13.02 4.38 6.33
CA SER A 92 13.60 5.73 6.32
C SER A 92 12.97 6.67 5.27
N THR A 93 12.57 6.13 4.12
CA THR A 93 11.90 6.88 3.04
C THR A 93 10.47 7.25 3.44
N THR A 94 9.72 6.32 4.01
CA THR A 94 8.30 6.51 4.32
C THR A 94 8.03 7.13 5.67
N GLY A 95 8.92 6.95 6.65
CA GLY A 95 8.66 7.26 8.06
C GLY A 95 7.79 6.21 8.78
N TYR A 96 7.39 5.14 8.10
CA TYR A 96 6.64 4.02 8.68
C TYR A 96 7.52 2.79 8.87
N LEU A 97 7.11 1.86 9.74
CA LEU A 97 7.80 0.59 9.93
C LEU A 97 7.28 -0.49 8.98
N ILE A 98 8.11 -1.47 8.63
CA ILE A 98 7.68 -2.63 7.83
C ILE A 98 6.50 -3.33 8.50
N GLY A 99 5.50 -3.69 7.69
CA GLY A 99 4.23 -4.25 8.14
C GLY A 99 3.21 -3.22 8.61
N GLY A 100 3.58 -1.94 8.61
CA GLY A 100 2.68 -0.82 8.88
C GLY A 100 2.90 0.34 7.91
N ILE A 101 3.42 0.09 6.71
CA ILE A 101 3.63 1.15 5.72
C ILE A 101 2.28 1.53 5.13
N SER A 102 1.82 2.74 5.44
CA SER A 102 0.64 3.33 4.79
C SER A 102 1.01 3.90 3.42
N PRO A 103 0.10 3.86 2.43
CA PRO A 103 0.25 4.65 1.22
C PRO A 103 0.02 6.15 1.46
N LEU A 104 -0.59 6.52 2.60
CA LEU A 104 -0.94 7.89 2.94
C LEU A 104 0.08 8.53 3.88
N ALA A 105 0.29 9.84 3.71
CA ALA A 105 1.13 10.67 4.58
C ALA A 105 2.55 10.13 4.80
N GLN A 106 3.18 9.59 3.75
CA GLN A 106 4.59 9.20 3.79
C GLN A 106 5.49 10.44 3.90
N LYS A 107 6.62 10.31 4.62
CA LYS A 107 7.60 11.39 4.81
C LYS A 107 8.13 11.96 3.50
N GLN A 108 8.31 11.10 2.48
CA GLN A 108 8.65 11.51 1.12
C GLN A 108 7.50 11.19 0.19
N ARG A 109 7.07 12.17 -0.61
CA ARG A 109 6.11 11.94 -1.67
C ARG A 109 6.81 11.29 -2.86
N LEU A 110 6.34 10.11 -3.25
CA LEU A 110 6.91 9.32 -4.35
C LEU A 110 5.87 9.10 -5.45
N PRO A 111 6.31 8.92 -6.71
CA PRO A 111 5.43 8.41 -7.76
C PRO A 111 4.79 7.10 -7.29
N THR A 112 3.46 7.06 -7.32
CA THR A 112 2.67 5.96 -6.75
C THR A 112 1.93 5.25 -7.86
N PHE A 113 1.98 3.92 -7.85
CA PHE A 113 1.29 3.05 -8.78
C PHE A 113 0.34 2.15 -8.01
N VAL A 114 -0.92 2.07 -8.46
CA VAL A 114 -1.95 1.24 -7.83
C VAL A 114 -2.41 0.18 -8.83
N SER A 115 -2.50 -1.07 -8.36
CA SER A 115 -2.99 -2.19 -9.16
C SER A 115 -4.38 -1.88 -9.68
N GLU A 116 -4.62 -2.11 -10.97
CA GLU A 116 -5.91 -1.85 -11.59
C GLU A 116 -7.07 -2.60 -10.96
N THR A 117 -6.80 -3.71 -10.25
CA THR A 117 -7.83 -4.50 -9.56
C THR A 117 -8.52 -3.74 -8.44
N VAL A 118 -7.94 -2.63 -7.95
CA VAL A 118 -8.55 -1.76 -6.95
C VAL A 118 -9.95 -1.27 -7.35
N ILE A 119 -10.19 -1.06 -8.65
CA ILE A 119 -11.47 -0.52 -9.17
C ILE A 119 -12.61 -1.53 -9.11
N ARG A 120 -12.31 -2.79 -8.78
CA ARG A 120 -13.31 -3.87 -8.63
C ARG A 120 -14.03 -3.80 -7.29
N HIS A 121 -13.59 -2.94 -6.38
CA HIS A 121 -14.09 -2.83 -5.03
C HIS A 121 -14.73 -1.46 -4.82
N SER A 122 -15.80 -1.41 -4.01
CA SER A 122 -16.35 -0.13 -3.50
C SER A 122 -15.61 0.34 -2.25
N MET A 123 -14.95 -0.58 -1.55
CA MET A 123 -14.22 -0.34 -0.31
C MET A 123 -12.98 -1.22 -0.30
N ILE A 124 -11.84 -0.62 0.04
CA ILE A 124 -10.55 -1.31 0.19
C ILE A 124 -9.93 -0.93 1.53
N TYR A 125 -8.99 -1.73 2.00
CA TYR A 125 -8.28 -1.51 3.24
C TYR A 125 -6.78 -1.38 2.99
N VAL A 126 -6.16 -0.35 3.54
CA VAL A 126 -4.72 -0.12 3.49
C VAL A 126 -4.19 0.12 4.90
N SER A 127 -2.91 -0.14 5.13
CA SER A 127 -2.34 0.05 6.46
C SER A 127 -2.53 1.49 6.95
N ALA A 128 -2.93 1.62 8.22
CA ALA A 128 -3.08 2.92 8.87
C ALA A 128 -1.76 3.56 9.27
N GLY A 129 -0.60 2.98 8.94
CA GLY A 129 0.70 3.50 9.39
C GLY A 129 1.26 2.78 10.62
N ARG A 130 0.58 1.74 11.10
CA ARG A 130 0.99 0.90 12.23
C ARG A 130 0.44 -0.52 12.04
N ARG A 131 1.22 -1.53 12.46
CA ARG A 131 0.78 -2.93 12.47
C ARG A 131 -0.50 -3.09 13.28
N GLY A 132 -1.37 -4.00 12.84
CA GLY A 132 -2.64 -4.28 13.52
C GLY A 132 -3.72 -3.22 13.29
N ILE A 133 -3.51 -2.26 12.37
CA ILE A 133 -4.49 -1.20 12.08
C ILE A 133 -4.57 -0.95 10.58
N GLU A 134 -5.77 -1.07 10.05
CA GLU A 134 -6.11 -0.81 8.65
C GLU A 134 -7.13 0.34 8.56
N ILE A 135 -7.05 1.10 7.47
CA ILE A 135 -8.00 2.14 7.08
C ILE A 135 -8.78 1.60 5.89
N GLY A 136 -10.08 1.46 6.06
CA GLY A 136 -11.03 1.24 4.99
C GLY A 136 -11.43 2.55 4.33
N LEU A 137 -11.28 2.66 3.01
CA LEU A 137 -11.68 3.82 2.22
C LEU A 137 -12.12 3.44 0.80
N GLU A 138 -12.77 4.37 0.11
CA GLU A 138 -13.09 4.22 -1.31
C GLU A 138 -11.81 4.26 -2.16
N PRO A 139 -11.68 3.42 -3.21
CA PRO A 139 -10.53 3.44 -4.11
C PRO A 139 -10.23 4.80 -4.74
N ASN A 140 -11.28 5.55 -5.11
CA ASN A 140 -11.11 6.87 -5.73
C ASN A 140 -10.41 7.85 -4.79
N LEU A 141 -10.73 7.80 -3.49
CA LEU A 141 -10.05 8.62 -2.49
C LEU A 141 -8.58 8.22 -2.35
N LEU A 142 -8.26 6.92 -2.39
CA LEU A 142 -6.86 6.48 -2.39
C LEU A 142 -6.10 7.05 -3.60
N LEU A 143 -6.68 6.94 -4.80
CA LEU A 143 -6.08 7.42 -6.04
C LEU A 143 -5.86 8.94 -6.01
N GLU A 144 -6.85 9.70 -5.53
CA GLU A 144 -6.77 11.15 -5.39
C GLU A 144 -5.67 11.57 -4.41
N LEU A 145 -5.68 11.03 -3.19
CA LEU A 145 -4.73 11.42 -2.14
C LEU A 145 -3.28 11.04 -2.48
N THR A 146 -3.09 10.01 -3.30
CA THR A 146 -1.76 9.53 -3.71
C THR A 146 -1.31 10.06 -5.06
N GLU A 147 -2.17 10.77 -5.81
CA GLU A 147 -1.96 11.10 -7.23
C GLU A 147 -1.49 9.88 -8.03
N ALA A 148 -2.06 8.71 -7.74
CA ALA A 148 -1.53 7.46 -8.25
C ALA A 148 -1.85 7.22 -9.73
N THR A 149 -0.92 6.57 -10.40
CA THR A 149 -1.15 5.96 -11.72
C THR A 149 -1.71 4.57 -11.55
N LEU A 150 -2.91 4.32 -12.10
CA LEU A 150 -3.52 3.00 -12.16
C LEU A 150 -2.85 2.14 -13.24
N GLY A 151 -2.64 0.84 -13.01
CA GLY A 151 -2.26 -0.05 -14.10
C GLY A 151 -2.12 -1.53 -13.78
N ALA A 152 -2.05 -2.33 -14.85
CA ALA A 152 -1.81 -3.76 -14.80
C ALA A 152 -0.33 -4.08 -14.54
N PHE A 153 0.04 -4.31 -13.28
CA PHE A 153 1.39 -4.73 -12.91
C PHE A 153 1.43 -5.89 -11.91
N THR A 154 0.33 -6.62 -11.76
CA THR A 154 0.19 -7.72 -10.80
C THR A 154 -0.21 -9.02 -11.50
N ASN A 155 0.02 -10.14 -10.82
CA ASN A 155 -0.54 -11.45 -11.14
C ASN A 155 -1.25 -12.00 -9.87
N PRO A 156 -2.30 -12.83 -10.00
CA PRO A 156 -2.87 -13.54 -8.84
C PRO A 156 -1.84 -14.44 -8.15
N ILE A 157 -1.97 -14.60 -6.83
CA ILE A 157 -1.23 -15.58 -5.99
C ILE A 157 -2.04 -16.86 -5.85
#